data_AF-A0A9P4HJU5-F1
#
_entry.id   AF-A0A9P4HJU5-F1
#
_cell.length_a   1.000
_cell.length_b   1.000
_cell.length_c   1.000
_cell.angle_alpha   90.00
_cell.angle_beta   90.00
_cell.angle_gamma   90.00
#
_symmetry.space_group_name_H-M   'P 1'
#
loop_
_entity.id
_entity.type
_entity.pdbx_description
1 polymer ?
#
loop_
_entity_poly.entity_id
_entity_poly.type
_entity_poly.pdbx_seq_one_letter_code
_entity_poly.pdbx_strand_id
1 'polypeptide(L)'
;MFRNKKKPELERIERQRAESELEARRNQAYQDELHRQEIERQRRTLREQLRAQKELELRMARERDEASRREAEAERRKAEARQRENERLFKEAEKKRMKLDCQAAERKKDEEKISRLEQASPETLRDLRELIRDRFERDVKIWSRRGARRPDRPIIQTNMDRADAIMEEILIMIDMWGDNSDGRWDEEDWEKVQIIRTKLYPIAHGQIKHNLEYWSSGTSAVCVYIGLYVTKIDGS
;
A
#
# COMPACT_ATOMS: atom_id res chain seq x y z
N MET A 1 37.97 -135.62 -2.13
CA MET A 1 37.33 -134.32 -2.43
C MET A 1 37.68 -133.31 -1.33
N PHE A 2 38.73 -132.51 -1.51
CA PHE A 2 39.07 -131.45 -0.55
C PHE A 2 38.16 -130.24 -0.82
N ARG A 3 37.11 -130.08 0.01
CA ARG A 3 36.26 -128.88 -0.05
C ARG A 3 37.13 -127.68 0.30
N ASN A 4 37.28 -126.78 -0.65
CA ASN A 4 38.18 -125.63 -0.61
C ASN A 4 37.64 -124.58 0.37
N LYS A 5 37.97 -124.71 1.66
CA LYS A 5 37.47 -123.87 2.76
C LYS A 5 37.90 -122.39 2.70
N LYS A 6 38.74 -121.99 1.74
CA LYS A 6 39.23 -120.60 1.56
C LYS A 6 38.23 -119.68 0.84
N LYS A 7 37.29 -120.22 0.06
CA LYS A 7 36.25 -119.42 -0.64
C LYS A 7 35.31 -118.63 0.29
N PRO A 8 34.71 -119.22 1.35
CA PRO A 8 33.78 -118.48 2.21
C PRO A 8 34.45 -117.39 3.06
N GLU A 9 35.75 -117.49 3.30
CA GLU A 9 36.51 -116.51 4.08
C GLU A 9 36.87 -115.28 3.23
N LEU A 10 37.23 -115.49 1.96
CA LEU A 10 37.45 -114.41 0.99
C LEU A 10 36.17 -113.59 0.75
N GLU A 11 35.01 -114.25 0.61
CA GLU A 11 33.70 -113.60 0.45
C GLU A 11 33.30 -112.76 1.68
N ARG A 12 33.72 -113.16 2.89
CA ARG A 12 33.50 -112.35 4.10
C ARG A 12 34.34 -111.08 4.09
N ILE A 13 35.60 -111.18 3.68
CA ILE A 13 36.51 -110.03 3.57
C ILE A 13 36.02 -109.06 2.48
N GLU A 14 35.54 -109.56 1.35
CA GLU A 14 34.98 -108.73 0.27
C GLU A 14 33.69 -108.02 0.70
N ARG A 15 32.80 -108.70 1.44
CA ARG A 15 31.61 -108.06 2.01
C ARG A 15 31.97 -106.96 3.02
N GLN A 16 32.93 -107.21 3.89
CA GLN A 16 33.40 -106.20 4.86
C GLN A 16 34.02 -104.98 4.16
N ARG A 17 34.79 -105.19 3.08
CA ARG A 17 35.31 -104.08 2.26
C ARG A 17 34.20 -103.31 1.56
N ALA A 18 33.23 -104.02 0.96
CA ALA A 18 32.09 -103.38 0.30
C ALA A 18 31.21 -102.59 1.29
N GLU A 19 31.00 -103.10 2.51
CA GLU A 19 30.29 -102.41 3.59
C GLU A 19 31.07 -101.18 4.07
N SER A 20 32.37 -101.32 4.30
CA SER A 20 33.25 -100.22 4.68
C SER A 20 33.32 -99.12 3.61
N GLU A 21 33.38 -99.49 2.33
CA GLU A 21 33.32 -98.55 1.20
C GLU A 21 31.96 -97.86 1.09
N LEU A 22 30.86 -98.59 1.31
CA LEU A 22 29.52 -98.02 1.31
C LEU A 22 29.35 -97.02 2.47
N GLU A 23 29.87 -97.35 3.66
CA GLU A 23 29.85 -96.48 4.83
C GLU A 23 30.74 -95.24 4.61
N ALA A 24 31.92 -95.41 4.03
CA ALA A 24 32.78 -94.29 3.64
C ALA A 24 32.08 -93.35 2.64
N ARG A 25 31.38 -93.91 1.63
CA ARG A 25 30.57 -93.12 0.68
C ARG A 25 29.41 -92.40 1.36
N ARG A 26 28.74 -93.03 2.33
CA ARG A 26 27.67 -92.40 3.11
C ARG A 26 28.20 -91.25 3.95
N ASN A 27 29.33 -91.46 4.62
CA ASN A 27 29.98 -90.43 5.42
C ASN A 27 30.46 -89.26 4.54
N GLN A 28 31.04 -89.54 3.38
CA GLN A 28 31.43 -88.51 2.42
C GLN A 28 30.21 -87.73 1.91
N ALA A 29 29.15 -88.42 1.50
CA ALA A 29 27.91 -87.77 1.05
C ALA A 29 27.28 -86.91 2.16
N TYR A 30 27.34 -87.37 3.42
CA TYR A 30 26.87 -86.59 4.57
C TYR A 30 27.71 -85.33 4.80
N GLN A 31 29.04 -85.42 4.70
CA GLN A 31 29.93 -84.25 4.79
C GLN A 31 29.71 -83.26 3.65
N ASP A 32 29.54 -83.76 2.41
CA ASP A 32 29.23 -82.92 1.25
C ASP A 32 27.88 -82.22 1.40
N GLU A 33 26.87 -82.90 1.94
CA GLU A 33 25.55 -82.33 2.22
C GLU A 33 25.65 -81.21 3.27
N LEU A 34 26.39 -81.42 4.35
CA LEU A 34 26.65 -80.38 5.36
C LEU A 34 27.38 -79.18 4.76
N HIS A 35 28.39 -79.41 3.94
CA HIS A 35 29.14 -78.33 3.28
C HIS A 35 28.25 -77.53 2.31
N ARG A 36 27.38 -78.22 1.56
CA ARG A 36 26.39 -77.56 0.68
C ARG A 36 25.42 -76.70 1.48
N GLN A 37 24.91 -77.20 2.60
CA GLN A 37 24.02 -76.44 3.47
C GLN A 37 24.72 -75.19 4.03
N GLU A 38 25.99 -75.29 4.41
CA GLU A 38 26.77 -74.14 4.89
C GLU A 38 27.00 -73.11 3.80
N ILE A 39 27.39 -73.52 2.59
CA ILE A 39 27.50 -72.63 1.43
C ILE A 39 26.15 -71.94 1.14
N GLU A 40 25.05 -72.69 1.23
CA GLU A 40 23.72 -72.13 0.99
C GLU A 40 23.34 -71.10 2.06
N ARG A 41 23.63 -71.37 3.34
CA ARG A 41 23.46 -70.40 4.43
C ARG A 41 24.26 -69.13 4.18
N GLN A 42 25.54 -69.25 3.82
CA GLN A 42 26.40 -68.11 3.50
C GLN A 42 25.88 -67.31 2.29
N ARG A 43 25.35 -67.99 1.27
CA ARG A 43 24.73 -67.31 0.12
C ARG A 43 23.45 -66.58 0.50
N ARG A 44 22.65 -67.13 1.42
CA ARG A 44 21.43 -66.47 1.94
C ARG A 44 21.79 -65.22 2.72
N THR A 45 22.74 -65.30 3.66
CA THR A 45 23.17 -64.14 4.45
C THR A 45 23.77 -63.04 3.58
N LEU A 46 24.60 -63.38 2.58
CA LEU A 46 25.15 -62.40 1.64
C LEU A 46 24.06 -61.71 0.81
N ARG A 47 23.05 -62.47 0.34
CA ARG A 47 21.91 -61.91 -0.40
C ARG A 47 21.08 -60.96 0.46
N GLU A 48 20.87 -61.29 1.73
CA GLU A 48 20.17 -60.43 2.69
C GLU A 48 20.94 -59.15 2.95
N GLN A 49 22.25 -59.24 3.16
CA GLN A 49 23.13 -58.06 3.30
C GLN A 49 23.07 -57.15 2.08
N LEU A 50 23.14 -57.72 0.87
CA LEU A 50 23.04 -56.95 -0.38
C LEU A 50 21.66 -56.28 -0.56
N ARG A 51 20.58 -56.95 -0.15
CA ARG A 51 19.23 -56.35 -0.16
C ARG A 51 19.15 -55.18 0.81
N ALA A 52 19.62 -55.36 2.04
CA ALA A 52 19.64 -54.31 3.05
C ALA A 52 20.48 -53.09 2.61
N GLN A 53 21.64 -53.32 1.98
CA GLN A 53 22.45 -52.23 1.41
C GLN A 53 21.71 -51.48 0.31
N LYS A 54 21.09 -52.18 -0.65
CA LYS A 54 20.31 -51.54 -1.72
C LYS A 54 19.11 -50.77 -1.20
N GLU A 55 18.42 -51.29 -0.19
CA GLU A 55 17.31 -50.58 0.45
C GLU A 55 17.78 -49.30 1.15
N LEU A 56 18.92 -49.35 1.85
CA LEU A 56 19.53 -48.18 2.46
C LEU A 56 19.94 -47.14 1.41
N GLU A 57 20.58 -47.56 0.33
CA GLU A 57 20.95 -46.66 -0.78
C GLU A 57 19.72 -46.00 -1.40
N LEU A 58 18.66 -46.77 -1.65
CA LEU A 58 17.41 -46.24 -2.20
C LEU A 58 16.75 -45.25 -1.24
N ARG A 59 16.80 -45.52 0.08
CA ARG A 59 16.29 -44.60 1.10
C ARG A 59 17.09 -43.29 1.11
N MET A 60 18.41 -43.37 1.10
CA MET A 60 19.29 -42.20 1.06
C MET A 60 19.08 -41.38 -0.22
N ALA A 61 18.86 -42.04 -1.37
CA ALA A 61 18.56 -41.37 -2.63
C ALA A 61 17.23 -40.60 -2.55
N ARG A 62 16.18 -41.22 -2.01
CA ARG A 62 14.87 -40.56 -1.81
C ARG A 62 14.98 -39.36 -0.86
N GLU A 63 15.72 -39.50 0.23
CA GLU A 63 15.94 -38.41 1.19
C GLU A 63 16.70 -37.23 0.54
N ARG A 64 17.68 -37.50 -0.32
CA ARG A 64 18.40 -36.46 -1.11
C ARG A 64 17.48 -35.77 -2.12
N ASP A 65 16.68 -36.54 -2.84
CA ASP A 65 15.73 -35.98 -3.82
C ASP A 65 14.67 -35.11 -3.13
N GLU A 66 14.14 -35.57 -2.00
CA GLU A 66 13.21 -34.78 -1.20
C GLU A 66 13.85 -33.51 -0.64
N ALA A 67 15.08 -33.59 -0.13
CA ALA A 67 15.81 -32.43 0.35
C ALA A 67 16.03 -31.40 -0.77
N SER A 68 16.45 -31.86 -1.96
CA SER A 68 16.62 -31.00 -3.13
C SER A 68 15.31 -30.35 -3.58
N ARG A 69 14.19 -31.08 -3.56
CA ARG A 69 12.86 -30.52 -3.85
C ARG A 69 12.45 -29.44 -2.86
N ARG A 70 12.68 -29.67 -1.55
CA ARG A 70 12.39 -28.69 -0.50
C ARG A 70 13.23 -27.43 -0.66
N GLU A 71 14.51 -27.57 -1.00
CA GLU A 71 15.41 -26.44 -1.25
C GLU A 71 14.97 -25.64 -2.48
N ALA A 72 14.65 -26.32 -3.59
CA ALA A 72 14.15 -25.67 -4.81
C ALA A 72 12.83 -24.92 -4.57
N GLU A 73 11.91 -25.51 -3.79
CA GLU A 73 10.66 -24.84 -3.42
C GLU A 73 10.91 -23.62 -2.50
N ALA A 74 11.82 -23.74 -1.55
CA ALA A 74 12.20 -22.63 -0.67
C ALA A 74 12.79 -21.46 -1.47
N GLU A 75 13.65 -21.73 -2.44
CA GLU A 75 14.21 -20.69 -3.32
C GLU A 75 13.15 -20.06 -4.22
N ARG A 76 12.20 -20.83 -4.76
CA ARG A 76 11.05 -20.27 -5.50
C ARG A 76 10.22 -19.34 -4.63
N ARG A 77 9.89 -19.73 -3.40
CA ARG A 77 9.15 -18.88 -2.45
C ARG A 77 9.91 -17.59 -2.11
N LYS A 78 11.24 -17.65 -1.93
CA LYS A 78 12.07 -16.46 -1.72
C LYS A 78 12.09 -15.55 -2.95
N ALA A 79 12.20 -16.12 -4.15
CA ALA A 79 12.18 -15.35 -5.40
C ALA A 79 10.82 -14.64 -5.60
N GLU A 80 9.70 -15.34 -5.36
CA GLU A 80 8.37 -14.74 -5.40
C GLU A 80 8.20 -13.63 -4.36
N ALA A 81 8.72 -13.83 -3.14
CA ALA A 81 8.69 -12.80 -2.11
C ALA A 81 9.44 -11.53 -2.53
N ARG A 82 10.64 -11.67 -3.10
CA ARG A 82 11.42 -10.55 -3.66
C ARG A 82 10.69 -9.85 -4.81
N GLN A 83 10.04 -10.60 -5.69
CA GLN A 83 9.24 -10.03 -6.77
C GLN A 83 8.08 -9.19 -6.24
N ARG A 84 7.35 -9.70 -5.24
CA ARG A 84 6.25 -8.96 -4.59
C ARG A 84 6.74 -7.71 -3.89
N GLU A 85 7.89 -7.76 -3.23
CA GLU A 85 8.51 -6.60 -2.60
C GLU A 85 8.89 -5.53 -3.63
N ASN A 86 9.55 -5.93 -4.72
CA ASN A 86 9.89 -5.02 -5.81
C ASN A 86 8.64 -4.38 -6.44
N GLU A 87 7.56 -5.15 -6.64
CA GLU A 87 6.29 -4.63 -7.16
C GLU A 87 5.66 -3.59 -6.21
N ARG A 88 5.73 -3.83 -4.89
CA ARG A 88 5.25 -2.86 -3.88
C ARG A 88 6.06 -1.56 -3.94
N LEU A 89 7.38 -1.66 -3.97
CA LEU A 89 8.27 -0.50 -4.08
C LEU A 89 8.00 0.30 -5.37
N PHE A 90 7.80 -0.40 -6.49
CA PHE A 90 7.44 0.23 -7.75
C PHE A 90 6.12 1.00 -7.67
N LYS A 91 5.06 0.37 -7.14
CA LYS A 91 3.75 1.01 -6.94
C LYS A 91 3.81 2.21 -6.00
N GLU A 92 4.63 2.15 -4.95
CA GLU A 92 4.83 3.27 -4.04
C GLU A 92 5.58 4.42 -4.70
N ALA A 93 6.62 4.13 -5.48
CA ALA A 93 7.35 5.13 -6.25
C ALA A 93 6.44 5.81 -7.28
N GLU A 94 5.60 5.05 -7.99
CA GLU A 94 4.62 5.56 -8.93
C GLU A 94 3.58 6.47 -8.24
N LYS A 95 3.04 6.04 -7.10
CA LYS A 95 2.13 6.88 -6.29
C LYS A 95 2.79 8.18 -5.84
N LYS A 96 4.06 8.15 -5.44
CA LYS A 96 4.82 9.36 -5.06
C LYS A 96 4.99 10.28 -6.26
N ARG A 97 5.35 9.74 -7.43
CA ARG A 97 5.46 10.53 -8.67
C ARG A 97 4.15 11.22 -9.02
N MET A 98 3.05 10.47 -9.04
CA MET A 98 1.71 11.01 -9.32
C MET A 98 1.32 12.12 -8.34
N LYS A 99 1.61 11.97 -7.04
CA LYS A 99 1.35 13.02 -6.04
C LYS A 99 2.16 14.29 -6.30
N LEU A 100 3.44 14.15 -6.66
CA LEU A 100 4.29 15.29 -6.99
C LEU A 100 3.79 16.00 -8.25
N ASP A 101 3.36 15.24 -9.27
CA ASP A 101 2.80 15.80 -10.50
C ASP A 101 1.50 16.57 -10.22
N CYS A 102 0.60 16.02 -9.38
CA CYS A 102 -0.61 16.72 -8.95
C CYS A 102 -0.30 18.02 -8.20
N GLN A 103 0.65 17.99 -7.26
CA GLN A 103 1.07 19.19 -6.51
C GLN A 103 1.71 20.25 -7.42
N ALA A 104 2.53 19.83 -8.39
CA ALA A 104 3.12 20.75 -9.37
C ALA A 104 2.04 21.40 -10.25
N ALA A 105 1.04 20.63 -10.68
CA ALA A 105 -0.09 21.15 -11.45
C ALA A 105 -0.96 22.12 -10.65
N GLU A 106 -1.16 21.86 -9.35
CA GLU A 106 -1.89 22.75 -8.45
C GLU A 106 -1.13 24.06 -8.24
N ARG A 107 0.16 24.00 -7.94
CA ARG A 107 1.02 25.19 -7.82
C ARG A 107 1.01 26.03 -9.10
N LYS A 108 1.11 25.39 -10.27
CA LYS A 108 1.04 26.09 -11.54
C LYS A 108 -0.31 26.80 -11.74
N LYS A 109 -1.43 26.16 -11.37
CA LYS A 109 -2.75 26.81 -11.42
C LYS A 109 -2.83 28.00 -10.48
N ASP A 110 -2.25 27.89 -9.29
CA ASP A 110 -2.25 28.98 -8.32
C ASP A 110 -1.32 30.12 -8.76
N GLU A 111 -0.16 29.82 -9.34
CA GLU A 111 0.72 30.80 -10.00
C GLU A 111 0.01 31.50 -11.17
N GLU A 112 -0.72 30.76 -12.01
CA GLU A 112 -1.51 31.33 -13.10
C GLU A 112 -2.65 32.22 -12.58
N LYS A 113 -3.33 31.84 -11.49
CA LYS A 113 -4.34 32.69 -10.83
C LYS A 113 -3.70 33.96 -10.29
N ILE A 114 -2.59 33.84 -9.55
CA ILE A 114 -1.87 35.00 -8.99
C ILE A 114 -1.43 35.92 -10.11
N SER A 115 -0.83 35.39 -11.19
CA SER A 115 -0.41 36.19 -12.34
C SER A 115 -1.56 36.92 -13.04
N ARG A 116 -2.74 36.30 -13.14
CA ARG A 116 -3.95 36.97 -13.65
C ARG A 116 -4.43 38.10 -12.73
N LEU A 117 -4.31 37.91 -11.42
CA LEU A 117 -4.76 38.87 -10.42
C LEU A 117 -3.78 40.04 -10.24
N GLU A 118 -2.47 39.80 -10.39
CA GLU A 118 -1.40 40.81 -10.42
C GLU A 118 -1.49 41.75 -11.63
N GLN A 119 -2.05 41.27 -12.73
CA GLN A 119 -2.40 42.14 -13.84
C GLN A 119 -3.66 42.91 -13.42
N ALA A 120 -3.48 44.17 -13.04
CA ALA A 120 -4.54 45.17 -12.85
C ALA A 120 -5.25 45.48 -14.19
N SER A 121 -5.76 44.43 -14.84
CA SER A 121 -6.54 44.50 -16.06
C SER A 121 -7.89 45.15 -15.73
N PRO A 122 -8.50 45.91 -16.67
CA PRO A 122 -9.88 46.35 -16.53
C PRO A 122 -10.86 45.22 -16.19
N GLU A 123 -10.53 43.97 -16.52
CA GLU A 123 -11.28 42.78 -16.15
C GLU A 123 -11.26 42.50 -14.64
N THR A 124 -10.09 42.59 -13.97
CA THR A 124 -10.00 42.32 -12.52
C THR A 124 -10.71 43.40 -11.70
N LEU A 125 -10.78 44.63 -12.20
CA LEU A 125 -11.62 45.69 -11.63
C LEU A 125 -13.12 45.41 -11.79
N ARG A 126 -13.55 44.80 -12.90
CA ARG A 126 -14.94 44.37 -13.08
C ARG A 126 -15.27 43.24 -12.11
N ASP A 127 -14.39 42.25 -12.00
CA ASP A 127 -14.55 41.14 -11.06
C ASP A 127 -14.67 41.63 -9.61
N LEU A 128 -13.83 42.59 -9.21
CA LEU A 128 -13.93 43.23 -7.89
C LEU A 128 -15.29 43.92 -7.70
N ARG A 129 -15.81 44.62 -8.71
CA ARG A 129 -17.13 45.26 -8.62
C ARG A 129 -18.25 44.22 -8.47
N GLU A 130 -18.18 43.10 -9.18
CA GLU A 130 -19.15 42.01 -9.01
C GLU A 130 -19.05 41.38 -7.61
N LEU A 131 -17.84 41.14 -7.09
CA LEU A 131 -17.66 40.65 -5.70
C LEU A 131 -18.27 41.61 -4.67
N ILE A 132 -18.09 42.92 -4.85
CA ILE A 132 -18.70 43.93 -3.97
C ILE A 132 -20.23 43.88 -4.05
N ARG A 133 -20.79 43.73 -5.25
CA ARG A 133 -22.24 43.60 -5.45
C ARG A 133 -22.78 42.33 -4.80
N ASP A 134 -22.10 41.20 -4.99
CA ASP A 134 -22.49 39.92 -4.41
C ASP A 134 -22.43 39.96 -2.88
N ARG A 135 -21.38 40.58 -2.31
CA ARG A 135 -21.29 40.82 -0.86
C ARG A 135 -22.49 41.63 -0.38
N PHE A 136 -22.80 42.74 -1.05
CA PHE A 136 -23.94 43.58 -0.70
C PHE A 136 -25.27 42.83 -0.81
N GLU A 137 -25.47 42.04 -1.87
CA GLU A 137 -26.67 41.24 -2.05
C GLU A 137 -26.84 40.23 -0.90
N ARG A 138 -25.74 39.61 -0.46
CA ARG A 138 -25.75 38.72 0.72
C ARG A 138 -26.04 39.47 1.99
N ASP A 139 -25.44 40.64 2.21
CA ASP A 139 -25.69 41.46 3.39
C ASP A 139 -27.16 41.90 3.46
N VAL A 140 -27.77 42.27 2.32
CA VAL A 140 -29.22 42.54 2.21
C VAL A 140 -30.04 41.30 2.53
N LYS A 141 -29.66 40.12 2.02
CA LYS A 141 -30.34 38.85 2.34
C LYS A 141 -30.26 38.52 3.83
N ILE A 142 -29.10 38.67 4.45
CA ILE A 142 -28.90 38.48 5.90
C ILE A 142 -29.75 39.49 6.68
N TRP A 143 -29.74 40.76 6.27
CA TRP A 143 -30.48 41.83 6.91
C TRP A 143 -32.00 41.61 6.83
N SER A 144 -32.52 41.21 5.66
CA SER A 144 -33.94 40.94 5.44
C SER A 144 -34.48 39.82 6.34
N ARG A 145 -33.59 38.94 6.81
CA ARG A 145 -33.90 37.83 7.71
C ARG A 145 -33.59 38.16 9.18
N ARG A 146 -33.45 39.44 9.52
CA ARG A 146 -33.34 39.88 10.92
C ARG A 146 -34.57 39.44 11.73
N GLY A 147 -34.32 38.83 12.88
CA GLY A 147 -35.38 38.24 13.71
C GLY A 147 -35.96 36.91 13.22
N ALA A 148 -35.32 36.22 12.27
CA ALA A 148 -35.79 34.92 11.81
C ALA A 148 -35.89 33.90 12.95
N ARG A 149 -36.87 33.00 12.82
CA ARG A 149 -37.14 31.95 13.82
C ARG A 149 -35.97 30.96 13.87
N ARG A 150 -35.85 30.24 14.99
CA ARG A 150 -34.79 29.23 15.20
C ARG A 150 -34.56 28.28 14.01
N PRO A 151 -35.60 27.76 13.31
CA PRO A 151 -35.41 26.86 12.17
C PRO A 151 -34.67 27.47 10.98
N ASP A 152 -34.78 28.79 10.77
CA ASP A 152 -34.20 29.48 9.61
C ASP A 152 -32.76 29.96 9.84
N ARG A 153 -32.27 29.88 11.09
CA ARG A 153 -30.92 30.33 11.48
C ARG A 153 -29.79 29.68 10.67
N PRO A 154 -29.81 28.37 10.35
CA PRO A 154 -28.74 27.76 9.54
C PRO A 154 -28.58 28.41 8.17
N ILE A 155 -29.70 28.83 7.55
CA ILE A 155 -29.67 29.49 6.24
C ILE A 155 -28.99 30.86 6.34
N ILE A 156 -29.24 31.60 7.43
CA ILE A 156 -28.57 32.88 7.69
C ILE A 156 -27.08 32.64 7.91
N GLN A 157 -26.71 31.64 8.72
CA GLN A 157 -25.31 31.31 8.97
C GLN A 157 -24.57 30.99 7.67
N THR A 158 -25.12 30.14 6.81
CA THR A 158 -24.52 29.84 5.50
C THR A 158 -24.36 31.09 4.63
N ASN A 159 -25.29 32.05 4.69
CA ASN A 159 -25.14 33.31 3.97
C ASN A 159 -24.07 34.21 4.59
N MET A 160 -23.93 34.22 5.92
CA MET A 160 -22.85 34.93 6.62
C MET A 160 -21.49 34.35 6.26
N ASP A 161 -21.33 33.03 6.35
CA ASP A 161 -20.07 32.35 6.00
C ASP A 161 -19.65 32.64 4.54
N ARG A 162 -20.62 32.62 3.61
CA ARG A 162 -20.37 32.99 2.21
C ARG A 162 -20.06 34.46 2.01
N ALA A 163 -20.70 35.35 2.78
CA ALA A 163 -20.40 36.76 2.73
C ALA A 163 -18.96 37.00 3.19
N ASP A 164 -18.53 36.34 4.27
CA ASP A 164 -17.19 36.45 4.82
C ASP A 164 -16.13 35.91 3.86
N ALA A 165 -16.40 34.78 3.19
CA ALA A 165 -15.55 34.27 2.12
C ALA A 165 -15.36 35.28 0.96
N ILE A 166 -16.44 35.97 0.54
CA ILE A 166 -16.35 37.02 -0.49
C ILE A 166 -15.52 38.21 0.00
N MET A 167 -15.67 38.59 1.27
CA MET A 167 -14.89 39.68 1.86
C MET A 167 -13.40 39.34 1.91
N GLU A 168 -13.04 38.11 2.27
CA GLU A 168 -11.66 37.62 2.22
C GLU A 168 -11.10 37.68 0.79
N GLU A 169 -11.88 37.26 -0.22
CA GLU A 169 -11.47 37.33 -1.63
C GLU A 169 -11.23 38.77 -2.10
N ILE A 170 -12.11 39.71 -1.73
CA ILE A 170 -11.94 41.15 -2.01
C ILE A 170 -10.63 41.67 -1.41
N LEU A 171 -10.32 41.31 -0.16
CA LEU A 171 -9.10 41.76 0.51
C LEU A 171 -7.85 41.16 -0.14
N ILE A 172 -7.89 39.88 -0.50
CA ILE A 172 -6.79 39.21 -1.20
C ILE A 172 -6.52 39.91 -2.53
N MET A 173 -7.57 40.24 -3.32
CA MET A 173 -7.42 40.99 -4.57
C MET A 173 -6.76 42.35 -4.35
N ILE A 174 -7.22 43.11 -3.36
CA ILE A 174 -6.66 44.43 -3.04
C ILE A 174 -5.21 44.32 -2.55
N ASP A 175 -4.89 43.32 -1.73
CA ASP A 175 -3.55 43.13 -1.19
C ASP A 175 -2.55 42.68 -2.26
N MET A 176 -2.97 41.86 -3.24
CA MET A 176 -2.12 41.49 -4.39
C MET A 176 -1.78 42.67 -5.29
N TRP A 177 -2.59 43.73 -5.32
CA TRP A 177 -2.25 44.95 -6.06
C TRP A 177 -1.11 45.77 -5.42
N GLY A 178 -0.63 45.36 -4.23
CA GLY A 178 0.60 45.84 -3.63
C GLY A 178 0.50 47.28 -3.12
N ASP A 179 1.59 48.04 -3.28
CA ASP A 179 1.70 49.45 -2.90
C ASP A 179 2.01 50.35 -4.12
N ASN A 180 1.32 50.15 -5.26
CA ASN A 180 1.52 50.87 -6.54
C ASN A 180 2.98 51.16 -6.93
N SER A 181 3.94 50.37 -6.43
CA SER A 181 5.38 50.61 -6.59
C SER A 181 5.80 50.50 -8.05
N ASP A 182 5.01 49.76 -8.80
CA ASP A 182 5.24 49.44 -10.21
C ASP A 182 4.64 50.50 -11.14
N GLY A 183 3.98 51.54 -10.60
CA GLY A 183 3.37 52.63 -11.38
C GLY A 183 2.27 52.17 -12.34
N ARG A 184 1.65 51.02 -12.05
CA ARG A 184 0.61 50.42 -12.91
C ARG A 184 -0.75 51.11 -12.77
N TRP A 185 -0.95 51.87 -11.70
CA TRP A 185 -2.18 52.60 -11.44
C TRP A 185 -1.96 54.09 -11.65
N ASP A 186 -2.94 54.72 -12.29
CA ASP A 186 -3.07 56.17 -12.23
C ASP A 186 -3.34 56.61 -10.79
N GLU A 187 -2.90 57.82 -10.43
CA GLU A 187 -2.95 58.34 -9.06
C GLU A 187 -4.41 58.38 -8.55
N GLU A 188 -5.34 58.76 -9.41
CA GLU A 188 -6.78 58.84 -9.08
C GLU A 188 -7.39 57.46 -8.79
N ASP A 189 -7.03 56.45 -9.57
CA ASP A 189 -7.54 55.09 -9.37
C ASP A 189 -6.85 54.42 -8.17
N TRP A 190 -5.59 54.72 -7.93
CA TRP A 190 -4.88 54.29 -6.73
C TRP A 190 -5.50 54.87 -5.45
N GLU A 191 -5.89 56.14 -5.46
CA GLU A 191 -6.60 56.77 -4.34
C GLU A 191 -7.90 56.03 -4.04
N LYS A 192 -8.67 55.63 -5.07
CA LYS A 192 -9.89 54.82 -4.90
C LYS A 192 -9.59 53.47 -4.24
N VAL A 193 -8.53 52.78 -4.67
CA VAL A 193 -8.09 51.51 -4.06
C VAL A 193 -7.70 51.71 -2.59
N GLN A 194 -6.96 52.76 -2.26
CA GLN A 194 -6.56 53.09 -0.88
C GLN A 194 -7.77 53.41 0.01
N ILE A 195 -8.78 54.11 -0.52
CA ILE A 195 -10.03 54.36 0.20
C ILE A 195 -10.74 53.05 0.52
N ILE A 196 -10.80 52.12 -0.44
CA ILE A 196 -11.41 50.80 -0.23
C ILE A 196 -10.60 50.03 0.82
N ARG A 197 -9.27 49.96 0.69
CA ARG A 197 -8.37 49.28 1.62
C ARG A 197 -8.57 49.78 3.05
N THR A 198 -8.48 51.09 3.26
CA THR A 198 -8.63 51.74 4.58
C THR A 198 -9.99 51.46 5.22
N LYS A 199 -11.05 51.34 4.42
CA LYS A 199 -12.40 51.10 4.91
C LYS A 199 -12.69 49.62 5.19
N LEU A 200 -12.16 48.72 4.36
CA LEU A 200 -12.43 47.29 4.45
C LEU A 200 -11.54 46.59 5.48
N TYR A 201 -10.29 47.02 5.64
CA TYR A 201 -9.32 46.39 6.55
C TYR A 201 -9.80 46.31 8.02
N PRO A 202 -10.37 47.40 8.61
CA PRO A 202 -10.89 47.35 9.98
C PRO A 202 -12.10 46.42 10.12
N ILE A 203 -12.93 46.29 9.09
CA ILE A 203 -14.13 45.44 9.09
C ILE A 203 -13.73 43.96 9.05
N ALA A 204 -12.70 43.64 8.26
CA ALA A 204 -12.17 42.29 8.13
C ALA A 204 -11.50 41.79 9.42
N HIS A 205 -10.71 42.65 10.08
CA HIS A 205 -9.96 42.31 11.28
C HIS A 205 -10.81 42.50 12.56
N GLY A 206 -11.82 43.38 12.51
CA GLY A 206 -12.82 43.63 13.54
C GLY A 206 -13.97 42.62 13.50
N GLN A 207 -13.63 41.33 13.63
CA GLN A 207 -14.48 40.20 13.97
C GLN A 207 -16.03 40.41 13.98
N ILE A 208 -16.69 39.86 12.96
CA ILE A 208 -18.10 39.41 13.00
C ILE A 208 -18.33 38.31 14.07
N LYS A 209 -17.27 37.84 14.77
CA LYS A 209 -17.38 36.87 15.88
C LYS A 209 -18.24 37.35 17.05
N HIS A 210 -18.52 38.64 17.18
CA HIS A 210 -19.47 39.15 18.18
C HIS A 210 -20.96 39.00 17.82
N ASN A 211 -21.30 38.55 16.60
CA ASN A 211 -22.70 38.57 16.18
C ASN A 211 -23.53 37.39 16.69
N LEU A 212 -22.98 36.21 16.97
CA LEU A 212 -23.80 35.07 17.43
C LEU A 212 -24.51 35.34 18.78
N GLU A 213 -23.88 36.10 19.69
CA GLU A 213 -24.51 36.55 20.93
C GLU A 213 -25.59 37.63 20.68
N TYR A 214 -25.37 38.51 19.69
CA TYR A 214 -26.27 39.61 19.34
C TYR A 214 -27.64 39.17 18.81
N TRP A 215 -27.71 38.01 18.14
CA TRP A 215 -28.97 37.45 17.65
C TRP A 215 -29.80 36.73 18.73
N SER A 216 -29.22 36.52 19.92
CA SER A 216 -29.91 35.90 21.05
C SER A 216 -30.56 36.92 21.99
N SER A 217 -30.06 38.15 22.04
CA SER A 217 -30.44 39.14 23.06
C SER A 217 -31.57 40.09 22.69
N GLY A 218 -32.04 40.11 21.42
CA GLY A 218 -33.18 40.95 21.02
C GLY A 218 -32.95 42.46 21.12
N THR A 219 -31.76 42.90 21.51
CA THR A 219 -31.39 44.31 21.62
C THR A 219 -31.01 44.88 20.26
N SER A 220 -31.89 45.73 19.74
CA SER A 220 -31.68 46.58 18.57
C SER A 220 -30.56 47.58 18.84
N ALA A 221 -29.32 47.21 18.54
CA ALA A 221 -28.23 48.18 18.38
C ALA A 221 -27.88 48.34 16.89
N VAL A 222 -27.65 49.59 16.54
CA VAL A 222 -27.58 50.15 15.20
C VAL A 222 -26.31 49.66 14.49
N CYS A 223 -26.48 48.87 13.43
CA CYS A 223 -25.43 48.60 12.46
C CYS A 223 -25.74 49.44 11.21
N VAL A 224 -25.56 50.75 11.31
CA VAL A 224 -25.65 51.73 10.21
C VAL A 224 -24.24 51.98 9.73
N TYR A 225 -23.70 51.07 8.94
CA TYR A 225 -22.45 51.31 8.21
C TYR A 225 -22.52 50.41 6.99
N ILE A 226 -22.55 51.01 5.79
CA ILE A 226 -22.29 50.45 4.44
C ILE A 226 -23.31 50.99 3.41
N GLY A 227 -24.58 51.21 3.76
CA GLY A 227 -25.62 51.66 2.81
C GLY A 227 -25.45 53.07 2.19
N LEU A 228 -24.45 53.86 2.60
CA LEU A 228 -24.24 55.24 2.15
C LEU A 228 -23.13 55.44 1.11
N TYR A 229 -22.45 54.38 0.65
CA TYR A 229 -21.15 54.56 -0.04
C TYR A 229 -21.10 54.18 -1.52
N VAL A 230 -22.13 53.55 -2.09
CA VAL A 230 -22.16 53.24 -3.54
C VAL A 230 -22.53 54.48 -4.38
N THR A 231 -23.31 55.41 -3.84
CA THR A 231 -23.80 56.57 -4.60
C THR A 231 -22.76 57.67 -4.85
N LYS A 232 -21.53 57.53 -4.35
CA LYS A 232 -20.48 58.55 -4.52
C LYS A 232 -19.40 58.14 -5.53
N ILE A 233 -19.41 56.91 -6.03
CA ILE A 233 -18.41 56.39 -6.99
C ILE A 233 -18.90 56.54 -8.44
N ASP A 234 -20.21 56.54 -8.69
CA ASP A 234 -20.79 56.63 -10.04
C ASP A 234 -21.20 58.06 -10.46
N GLY A 235 -20.71 59.08 -9.76
CA GLY A 235 -21.12 60.48 -9.93
C GLY A 235 -19.97 61.44 -10.21
N SER A 236 -19.14 61.14 -11.20
CA SER A 236 -18.20 62.06 -11.87
C SER A 236 -18.00 61.61 -13.31
#